data_AF-A0A7W0TEE7-F1
#
_entry.id   AF-A0A7W0TEE7-F1
#
_cell.length_a   1.000
_cell.length_b   1.000
_cell.length_c   1.000
_cell.angle_alpha   90.00
_cell.angle_beta   90.00
_cell.angle_gamma   90.00
#
_symmetry.space_group_name_H-M   'P 1'
#
loop_
_entity.id
_entity.type
_entity.pdbx_description
1 polymer ?
#
loop_
_entity_poly.entity_id
_entity_poly.type
_entity_poly.pdbx_seq_one_letter_code
_entity_poly.pdbx_strand_id
1 'polypeptide(L)'
;MITSNRAPNPVNGHAAMRRAITVLKALRRAARARHPVEVEMGIVALVLLAWQAARIPLEGSVETSLAHARSVRELEGSLGLDFESPFIRFGATAPFDAMLEWMYTGIHTPALFGFLAAVCVYAPERYARLRTIFIVSFLPALLAIGLYPLAPPHWISELGFGPAPQQDELAGSIETLIHNSTAAIASQHFGFAVFIAAASLWLAPRSAFAWAALAYPALVFVVIVGTGNHYVLDCIVGTLTFVLAAAVAARLHGRTQPRAAAAPPTRAVVSVSLGFAMVAWGLVSLQLIEPRGWSNVVPVLVLLGGIAAVVTPRLSAKEPLAESS
;
A
#
# COMPACT_ATOMS: atom_id res chain seq x y z
N MET A 1 -20.95 -49.84 -24.93
CA MET A 1 -21.45 -48.47 -24.72
C MET A 1 -20.31 -47.53 -25.08
N ILE A 2 -20.27 -47.05 -26.33
CA ILE A 2 -19.17 -46.24 -26.86
C ILE A 2 -19.41 -44.80 -26.43
N THR A 3 -18.53 -44.26 -25.59
CA THR A 3 -18.55 -42.85 -25.20
C THR A 3 -18.12 -42.00 -26.39
N SER A 4 -19.08 -41.24 -26.94
CA SER A 4 -18.83 -40.26 -28.00
C SER A 4 -17.92 -39.16 -27.46
N ASN A 5 -16.63 -39.21 -27.82
CA ASN A 5 -15.70 -38.12 -27.63
C ASN A 5 -16.03 -37.02 -28.66
N ARG A 6 -16.97 -36.12 -28.32
CA ARG A 6 -17.28 -34.95 -29.16
C ARG A 6 -16.06 -34.02 -29.17
N ALA A 7 -15.40 -33.92 -30.32
CA ALA A 7 -14.40 -32.89 -30.56
C ALA A 7 -14.99 -31.49 -30.24
N PRO A 8 -14.23 -30.59 -29.61
CA PRO A 8 -14.72 -29.26 -29.25
C PRO A 8 -15.20 -28.53 -30.50
N ASN A 9 -16.49 -28.13 -30.49
CA ASN A 9 -17.14 -27.51 -31.63
C ASN A 9 -16.44 -26.16 -31.96
N PRO A 10 -15.86 -25.96 -33.16
CA PRO A 10 -15.04 -24.80 -33.48
C PRO A 10 -15.77 -23.46 -33.36
N VAL A 11 -17.11 -23.46 -33.44
CA VAL A 11 -17.96 -22.28 -33.22
C VAL A 11 -17.86 -21.74 -31.78
N ASN A 12 -17.70 -22.63 -30.80
CA ASN A 12 -17.57 -22.26 -29.39
C ASN A 12 -16.22 -21.58 -29.08
N GLY A 13 -15.15 -21.99 -29.77
CA GLY A 13 -13.81 -21.39 -29.62
C GLY A 13 -13.75 -19.94 -30.11
N HIS A 14 -14.42 -19.64 -31.22
CA HIS A 14 -14.50 -18.27 -31.77
C HIS A 14 -15.33 -17.34 -30.87
N ALA A 15 -16.43 -17.84 -30.30
CA ALA A 15 -17.24 -17.07 -29.35
C ALA A 15 -16.49 -16.78 -28.04
N ALA A 16 -15.79 -17.77 -27.48
CA ALA A 16 -14.96 -17.61 -26.28
C ALA A 16 -13.82 -16.61 -26.51
N MET A 17 -13.10 -16.72 -27.63
CA MET A 17 -12.05 -15.78 -28.02
C MET A 17 -12.58 -14.35 -28.17
N ARG A 18 -13.73 -14.16 -28.84
CA ARG A 18 -14.36 -12.84 -28.96
C ARG A 18 -14.74 -12.25 -27.59
N ARG A 19 -15.28 -13.05 -26.68
CA ARG A 19 -15.58 -12.61 -25.30
C ARG A 19 -14.32 -12.20 -24.55
N ALA A 20 -13.26 -13.00 -24.60
CA ALA A 20 -11.98 -12.69 -23.96
C ALA A 20 -11.38 -11.37 -24.48
N ILE A 21 -11.42 -11.13 -25.80
CA ILE A 21 -10.97 -9.88 -26.41
C ILE A 21 -11.80 -8.69 -25.92
N THR A 22 -13.14 -8.84 -25.83
CA THR A 22 -14.02 -7.78 -25.35
C THR A 22 -13.76 -7.44 -23.89
N VAL A 23 -13.60 -8.44 -23.02
CA VAL A 23 -13.24 -8.25 -21.61
C VAL A 23 -11.89 -7.56 -21.49
N LEU A 24 -10.87 -8.00 -22.23
CA LEU A 24 -9.55 -7.37 -22.20
C LEU A 24 -9.59 -5.90 -22.66
N LYS A 25 -10.40 -5.58 -23.69
CA LYS A 25 -10.61 -4.19 -24.12
C LYS A 25 -11.29 -3.35 -23.04
N ALA A 26 -12.31 -3.90 -22.36
CA ALA A 26 -12.99 -3.23 -21.26
C ALA A 26 -12.04 -2.98 -20.07
N LEU A 27 -11.26 -3.98 -19.68
CA LEU A 27 -10.25 -3.86 -18.62
C LEU A 27 -9.19 -2.82 -18.96
N ARG A 28 -8.69 -2.80 -20.21
CA ARG A 28 -7.73 -1.77 -20.65
C ARG A 28 -8.34 -0.37 -20.63
N ARG A 29 -9.61 -0.23 -21.01
CA ARG A 29 -10.32 1.06 -20.96
C ARG A 29 -10.49 1.54 -19.53
N ALA A 30 -10.93 0.66 -18.63
CA ALA A 30 -11.08 0.97 -17.20
C ALA A 30 -9.73 1.30 -16.55
N ALA A 31 -8.70 0.47 -16.78
CA ALA A 31 -7.36 0.69 -16.22
C ALA A 31 -6.75 2.03 -16.64
N ARG A 32 -7.06 2.51 -17.85
CA ARG A 32 -6.59 3.79 -18.40
C ARG A 32 -7.52 4.98 -18.12
N ALA A 33 -8.68 4.75 -17.50
CA ALA A 33 -9.61 5.80 -17.16
C ALA A 33 -8.95 6.81 -16.21
N ARG A 34 -9.32 8.08 -16.36
CA ARG A 34 -8.80 9.18 -15.55
C ARG A 34 -9.95 9.81 -14.82
N HIS A 35 -9.73 10.09 -13.56
CA HIS A 35 -10.71 10.72 -12.71
C HIS A 35 -10.08 11.94 -12.02
N PRO A 36 -10.91 12.86 -11.50
CA PRO A 36 -10.43 13.90 -10.59
C PRO A 36 -9.70 13.27 -9.40
N VAL A 37 -8.70 13.98 -8.85
CA VAL A 37 -7.87 13.45 -7.76
C VAL A 37 -8.69 13.01 -6.54
N GLU A 38 -9.85 13.61 -6.26
CA GLU A 38 -10.75 13.17 -5.18
C GLU A 38 -11.24 11.74 -5.40
N VAL A 39 -11.66 11.45 -6.63
CA VAL A 39 -12.15 10.13 -7.00
C VAL A 39 -11.01 9.13 -6.97
N GLU A 40 -9.83 9.52 -7.45
CA GLU A 40 -8.64 8.67 -7.42
C GLU A 40 -8.21 8.36 -5.97
N MET A 41 -8.24 9.34 -5.07
CA MET A 41 -7.93 9.13 -3.65
C MET A 41 -9.02 8.31 -2.95
N GLY A 42 -10.29 8.49 -3.33
CA GLY A 42 -11.38 7.62 -2.91
C GLY A 42 -11.18 6.16 -3.35
N ILE A 43 -10.68 5.93 -4.57
CA ILE A 43 -10.31 4.59 -5.05
C ILE A 43 -9.17 4.02 -4.22
N VAL A 44 -8.12 4.80 -3.94
CA VAL A 44 -7.01 4.36 -3.08
C VAL A 44 -7.51 3.95 -1.69
N ALA A 45 -8.35 4.78 -1.06
CA ALA A 45 -8.96 4.49 0.23
C ALA A 45 -9.81 3.20 0.19
N LEU A 46 -10.67 3.06 -0.83
CA LEU A 46 -11.52 1.86 -0.98
C LEU A 46 -10.68 0.59 -1.18
N VAL A 47 -9.59 0.67 -1.93
CA VAL A 47 -8.67 -0.46 -2.14
C VAL A 47 -7.98 -0.84 -0.84
N LEU A 48 -7.51 0.12 -0.05
CA LEU A 48 -6.92 -0.15 1.27
C LEU A 48 -7.96 -0.78 2.22
N LEU A 49 -9.19 -0.28 2.25
CA LEU A 49 -10.28 -0.87 3.04
C LEU A 49 -10.60 -2.30 2.59
N ALA A 50 -10.71 -2.52 1.28
CA ALA A 50 -10.94 -3.84 0.71
C ALA A 50 -9.78 -4.80 1.00
N TRP A 51 -8.53 -4.31 0.98
CA TRP A 51 -7.35 -5.06 1.37
C TRP A 51 -7.41 -5.48 2.85
N GLN A 52 -7.74 -4.56 3.75
CA GLN A 52 -7.90 -4.89 5.18
C GLN A 52 -8.95 -5.99 5.36
N ALA A 53 -10.13 -5.81 4.76
CA ALA A 53 -11.22 -6.77 4.85
C ALA A 53 -10.87 -8.14 4.24
N ALA A 54 -10.15 -8.15 3.11
CA ALA A 54 -9.78 -9.38 2.42
C ALA A 54 -8.74 -10.22 3.19
N ARG A 55 -7.96 -9.59 4.09
CA ARG A 55 -6.96 -10.31 4.90
C ARG A 55 -7.55 -11.02 6.10
N ILE A 56 -8.64 -10.52 6.68
CA ILE A 56 -9.28 -11.11 7.88
C ILE A 56 -9.56 -12.62 7.71
N PRO A 57 -10.23 -13.10 6.65
CA PRO A 57 -10.50 -14.53 6.50
C PRO A 57 -9.27 -15.39 6.16
N LEU A 58 -8.10 -14.77 5.93
CA LEU A 58 -6.84 -15.44 5.65
C LEU A 58 -5.97 -15.62 6.89
N GLU A 59 -6.48 -15.26 8.07
CA GLU A 59 -5.74 -15.41 9.32
C GLU A 59 -5.50 -16.89 9.66
N GLY A 60 -4.23 -17.25 9.87
CA GLY A 60 -3.82 -18.59 10.23
C GLY A 60 -3.88 -18.84 11.74
N SER A 61 -3.72 -20.10 12.15
CA SER A 61 -3.53 -20.41 13.58
C SER A 61 -2.19 -19.91 14.09
N VAL A 62 -2.11 -19.57 15.37
CA VAL A 62 -0.88 -19.17 16.06
C VAL A 62 0.20 -20.26 15.89
N GLU A 63 -0.16 -21.52 16.08
CA GLU A 63 0.75 -22.67 15.93
C GLU A 63 1.39 -22.74 14.53
N THR A 64 0.57 -22.69 13.48
CA THR A 64 1.05 -22.75 12.08
C THR A 64 1.93 -21.55 11.77
N SER A 65 1.51 -20.36 12.21
CA SER A 65 2.20 -19.10 11.94
C SER A 65 3.57 -19.05 12.62
N LEU A 66 3.70 -19.58 13.83
CA LEU A 66 4.97 -19.74 14.53
C LEU A 66 5.87 -20.80 13.88
N ALA A 67 5.30 -21.89 13.36
CA ALA A 67 6.06 -22.89 12.61
C ALA A 67 6.66 -22.29 11.33
N HIS A 68 5.86 -21.54 10.57
CA HIS A 68 6.33 -20.80 9.41
C HIS A 68 7.38 -19.74 9.74
N ALA A 69 7.26 -19.07 10.89
CA ALA A 69 8.27 -18.12 11.38
C ALA A 69 9.62 -18.80 11.62
N ARG A 70 9.63 -19.99 12.23
CA ARG A 70 10.86 -20.78 12.39
C ARG A 70 11.50 -21.12 11.04
N SER A 71 10.71 -21.60 10.08
CA SER A 71 11.21 -21.91 8.74
C SER A 71 11.76 -20.69 7.98
N VAL A 72 11.12 -19.52 8.11
CA VAL A 72 11.62 -18.27 7.51
C VAL A 72 12.96 -17.89 8.12
N ARG A 73 13.09 -17.94 9.45
CA ARG A 73 14.36 -17.63 10.13
C ARG A 73 15.48 -18.60 9.78
N GLU A 74 15.19 -19.89 9.66
CA GLU A 74 16.16 -20.89 9.19
C GLU A 74 16.63 -20.58 7.76
N LEU A 75 15.70 -20.18 6.88
CA LEU A 75 16.03 -19.79 5.51
C LEU A 75 16.88 -18.51 5.49
N GLU A 76 16.50 -17.47 6.23
CA GLU A 76 17.26 -16.22 6.33
C GLU A 76 18.67 -16.47 6.86
N GLY A 77 18.82 -17.28 7.91
CA GLY A 77 20.12 -17.69 8.43
C GLY A 77 20.95 -18.45 7.39
N SER A 78 20.33 -19.33 6.60
CA SER A 78 21.03 -20.04 5.52
C SER A 78 21.50 -19.12 4.37
N LEU A 79 20.83 -17.98 4.20
CA LEU A 79 21.16 -16.93 3.22
C LEU A 79 22.09 -15.85 3.81
N GLY A 80 22.40 -15.91 5.11
CA GLY A 80 23.17 -14.88 5.82
C GLY A 80 22.43 -13.55 5.98
N LEU A 81 21.10 -13.57 6.03
CA LEU A 81 20.24 -12.40 6.21
C LEU A 81 19.88 -12.15 7.68
N ASP A 82 20.87 -12.18 8.58
CA ASP A 82 20.64 -12.06 10.03
C ASP A 82 20.50 -10.59 10.49
N PHE A 83 19.51 -9.87 9.97
CA PHE A 83 19.33 -8.44 10.25
C PHE A 83 18.31 -8.17 11.36
N GLU A 84 17.39 -9.07 11.65
CA GLU A 84 16.31 -8.84 12.63
C GLU A 84 16.88 -8.44 13.99
N SER A 85 17.79 -9.25 14.55
CA SER A 85 18.32 -9.03 15.90
C SER A 85 19.02 -7.67 16.10
N PRO A 86 19.95 -7.21 15.25
CA PRO A 86 20.56 -5.89 15.44
C PRO A 86 19.55 -4.74 15.30
N PHE A 87 18.61 -4.81 14.36
CA PHE A 87 17.61 -3.76 14.18
C PHE A 87 16.58 -3.73 15.31
N ILE A 88 16.14 -4.89 15.81
CA ILE A 88 15.25 -4.99 16.97
C ILE A 88 15.93 -4.42 18.22
N ARG A 89 17.19 -4.79 18.47
CA ARG A 89 17.95 -4.22 19.61
C ARG A 89 18.08 -2.71 19.52
N PHE A 90 18.33 -2.17 18.32
CA PHE A 90 18.35 -0.73 18.09
C PHE A 90 16.97 -0.11 18.36
N GLY A 91 15.91 -0.71 17.82
CA GLY A 91 14.54 -0.27 18.01
C GLY A 91 14.09 -0.30 19.47
N ALA A 92 14.63 -1.20 20.30
CA ALA A 92 14.31 -1.27 21.72
C ALA A 92 15.00 -0.20 22.59
N THR A 93 15.91 0.62 22.03
CA THR A 93 16.60 1.67 22.81
C THR A 93 15.80 2.97 22.83
N ALA A 94 15.64 3.60 24.01
CA ALA A 94 15.04 4.92 24.09
C ALA A 94 15.94 5.99 23.41
N PRO A 95 15.38 6.95 22.65
CA PRO A 95 13.95 7.17 22.37
C PRO A 95 13.44 6.47 21.09
N PHE A 96 14.22 5.57 20.51
CA PHE A 96 13.93 4.93 19.24
C PHE A 96 12.74 3.96 19.31
N ASP A 97 12.48 3.37 20.47
CA ASP A 97 11.30 2.52 20.73
C ASP A 97 9.99 3.24 20.40
N ALA A 98 9.70 4.34 21.10
CA ALA A 98 8.50 5.13 20.89
C ALA A 98 8.49 5.78 19.49
N MET A 99 9.67 6.18 19.00
CA MET A 99 9.77 6.81 17.69
C MET A 99 9.43 5.84 16.56
N LEU A 100 10.00 4.63 16.54
CA LEU A 100 9.75 3.67 15.48
C LEU A 100 8.30 3.17 15.50
N GLU A 101 7.72 2.97 16.69
CA GLU A 101 6.31 2.62 16.84
C GLU A 101 5.38 3.73 16.28
N TRP A 102 5.68 4.99 16.60
CA TRP A 102 4.96 6.13 16.03
C TRP A 102 5.12 6.21 14.51
N MET A 103 6.32 5.95 13.98
CA MET A 103 6.57 5.94 12.54
C MET A 103 5.84 4.80 11.83
N TYR A 104 5.80 3.62 12.44
CA TYR A 104 5.15 2.41 11.91
C TYR A 104 3.65 2.66 11.67
N THR A 105 2.97 3.29 12.62
CA THR A 105 1.54 3.58 12.55
C THR A 105 1.23 4.87 11.78
N GLY A 106 2.06 5.90 11.91
CA GLY A 106 1.71 7.26 11.52
C GLY A 106 2.21 7.73 10.15
N ILE A 107 3.31 7.19 9.60
CA ILE A 107 3.94 7.80 8.41
C ILE A 107 3.42 7.21 7.10
N HIS A 108 3.11 5.91 7.10
CA HIS A 108 3.04 5.16 5.87
C HIS A 108 1.84 5.51 4.99
N THR A 109 0.64 5.47 5.56
CA THR A 109 -0.61 5.82 4.87
C THR A 109 -0.57 7.27 4.36
N PRO A 110 -0.18 8.28 5.16
CA PRO A 110 -0.03 9.66 4.67
C PRO A 110 0.97 9.81 3.52
N ALA A 111 2.12 9.15 3.60
CA ALA A 111 3.12 9.21 2.53
C ALA A 111 2.56 8.65 1.22
N LEU A 112 1.82 7.54 1.27
CA LEU A 112 1.17 6.93 0.10
C LEU A 112 0.12 7.87 -0.52
N PHE A 113 -0.80 8.42 0.29
CA PHE A 113 -1.84 9.34 -0.20
C PHE A 113 -1.24 10.62 -0.75
N GLY A 114 -0.27 11.22 -0.04
CA GLY A 114 0.43 12.41 -0.49
C GLY A 114 1.14 12.18 -1.82
N PHE A 115 1.87 11.06 -1.96
CA PHE A 115 2.55 10.71 -3.20
C PHE A 115 1.59 10.49 -4.36
N LEU A 116 0.54 9.66 -4.18
CA LEU A 116 -0.40 9.36 -5.26
C LEU A 116 -1.20 10.61 -5.66
N ALA A 117 -1.58 11.47 -4.72
CA ALA A 117 -2.20 12.75 -5.01
C ALA A 117 -1.26 13.68 -5.79
N ALA A 118 0.02 13.76 -5.38
CA ALA A 118 1.05 14.52 -6.08
C ALA A 118 1.13 14.10 -7.55
N VAL A 119 1.25 12.79 -7.80
CA VAL A 119 1.40 12.24 -9.14
C VAL A 119 0.12 12.37 -9.96
N CYS A 120 -1.06 12.27 -9.33
CA CYS A 120 -2.33 12.47 -10.01
C CYS A 120 -2.44 13.87 -10.62
N VAL A 121 -1.92 14.88 -9.91
CA VAL A 121 -1.89 16.27 -10.39
C VAL A 121 -0.71 16.50 -11.34
N TYR A 122 0.50 16.09 -10.94
CA TYR A 122 1.75 16.33 -11.68
C TYR A 122 1.83 15.59 -13.02
N ALA A 123 1.36 14.34 -13.06
CA ALA A 123 1.47 13.46 -14.22
C ALA A 123 0.20 12.60 -14.42
N PRO A 124 -0.98 13.22 -14.68
CA PRO A 124 -2.25 12.51 -14.86
C PRO A 124 -2.19 11.43 -15.95
N GLU A 125 -1.39 11.67 -17.00
CA GLU A 125 -1.11 10.75 -18.12
C GLU A 125 -0.49 9.42 -17.66
N ARG A 126 0.25 9.46 -16.56
CA ARG A 126 1.02 8.34 -16.01
C ARG A 126 0.38 7.77 -14.76
N TYR A 127 -0.43 8.56 -14.06
CA TYR A 127 -1.09 8.18 -12.83
C TYR A 127 -1.92 6.89 -12.97
N ALA A 128 -2.72 6.76 -14.04
CA ALA A 128 -3.56 5.57 -14.26
C ALA A 128 -2.75 4.25 -14.28
N ARG A 129 -1.50 4.30 -14.76
CA ARG A 129 -0.58 3.16 -14.73
C ARG A 129 -0.12 2.86 -13.31
N LEU A 130 0.29 3.88 -12.56
CA LEU A 130 0.73 3.76 -11.17
C LEU A 130 -0.40 3.28 -10.25
N ARG A 131 -1.62 3.78 -10.43
CA ARG A 131 -2.84 3.26 -9.78
C ARG A 131 -3.04 1.78 -10.07
N THR A 132 -2.85 1.36 -11.33
CA THR A 132 -2.98 -0.07 -11.69
C THR A 132 -1.94 -0.93 -10.97
N ILE A 133 -0.69 -0.45 -10.86
CA ILE A 133 0.36 -1.15 -10.11
C ILE A 133 -0.04 -1.29 -8.65
N PHE A 134 -0.45 -0.19 -8.02
CA PHE A 134 -0.92 -0.17 -6.64
C PHE A 134 -2.09 -1.14 -6.40
N ILE A 135 -3.12 -1.13 -7.25
CA ILE A 135 -4.28 -2.02 -7.09
C ILE A 135 -3.89 -3.49 -7.28
N VAL A 136 -3.08 -3.79 -8.31
CA VAL A 136 -2.75 -5.17 -8.68
C VAL A 136 -1.74 -5.79 -7.70
N SER A 137 -0.91 -5.01 -7.02
CA SER A 137 0.11 -5.53 -6.08
C SER A 137 -0.51 -6.29 -4.91
N PHE A 138 -1.75 -5.98 -4.53
CA PHE A 138 -2.44 -6.69 -3.46
C PHE A 138 -2.81 -8.13 -3.80
N LEU A 139 -3.00 -8.48 -5.07
CA LEU A 139 -3.40 -9.85 -5.46
C LEU A 139 -2.34 -10.90 -5.11
N PRO A 140 -1.06 -10.77 -5.54
CA PRO A 140 -0.02 -11.70 -5.13
C PRO A 140 0.29 -11.61 -3.63
N ALA A 141 0.06 -10.46 -2.98
CA ALA A 141 0.20 -10.33 -1.53
C ALA A 141 -0.85 -11.16 -0.77
N LEU A 142 -2.13 -11.06 -1.16
CA LEU A 142 -3.21 -11.88 -0.59
C LEU A 142 -2.93 -13.37 -0.80
N LEU A 143 -2.40 -13.74 -1.98
CA LEU A 143 -2.02 -15.13 -2.25
C LEU A 143 -0.92 -15.61 -1.31
N ALA A 144 0.14 -14.80 -1.10
CA ALA A 144 1.22 -15.15 -0.18
C ALA A 144 0.70 -15.32 1.25
N ILE A 145 -0.12 -14.38 1.74
CA ILE A 145 -0.71 -14.43 3.08
C ILE A 145 -1.61 -15.66 3.25
N GLY A 146 -2.49 -15.93 2.28
CA GLY A 146 -3.41 -17.06 2.36
C GLY A 146 -2.71 -18.42 2.26
N LEU A 147 -1.58 -18.52 1.56
CA LEU A 147 -0.81 -19.76 1.44
C LEU A 147 0.18 -19.97 2.59
N TYR A 148 0.64 -18.90 3.23
CA TYR A 148 1.72 -18.95 4.19
C TYR A 148 1.47 -17.95 5.33
N PRO A 149 0.49 -18.20 6.21
CA PRO A 149 0.29 -17.38 7.40
C PRO A 149 1.56 -17.40 8.24
N LEU A 150 2.07 -16.22 8.61
CA LEU A 150 3.40 -16.03 9.17
C LEU A 150 3.31 -15.14 10.41
N ALA A 151 3.82 -15.65 11.54
CA ALA A 151 3.88 -14.90 12.77
C ALA A 151 4.97 -13.82 12.67
N PRO A 152 4.68 -12.56 13.05
CA PRO A 152 5.66 -11.48 13.01
C PRO A 152 6.78 -11.69 14.04
N PRO A 153 7.96 -11.08 13.85
CA PRO A 153 9.09 -11.21 14.79
C PRO A 153 8.76 -10.84 16.25
N HIS A 154 7.81 -9.93 16.50
CA HIS A 154 7.43 -9.53 17.86
C HIS A 154 6.63 -10.58 18.64
N TRP A 155 6.31 -11.73 18.02
CA TRP A 155 5.80 -12.91 18.73
C TRP A 155 6.92 -13.86 19.16
N ILE A 156 8.16 -13.59 18.78
CA ILE A 156 9.30 -14.49 18.95
C ILE A 156 10.12 -14.04 20.16
N SER A 157 9.98 -14.75 21.28
CA SER A 157 10.65 -14.43 22.54
C SER A 157 12.18 -14.39 22.41
N GLU A 158 12.75 -15.23 21.55
CA GLU A 158 14.18 -15.33 21.27
C GLU A 158 14.75 -14.06 20.61
N LEU A 159 13.89 -13.19 20.07
CA LEU A 159 14.27 -11.90 19.52
C LEU A 159 14.19 -10.75 20.54
N GLY A 160 13.86 -11.05 21.80
CA GLY A 160 13.79 -10.06 22.89
C GLY A 160 12.38 -9.52 23.16
N PHE A 161 11.35 -10.15 22.61
CA PHE A 161 9.95 -9.80 22.84
C PHE A 161 9.29 -10.68 23.92
N GLY A 162 8.05 -10.34 24.28
CA GLY A 162 7.22 -11.15 25.18
C GLY A 162 6.73 -12.46 24.56
N PRO A 163 5.95 -13.26 25.31
CA PRO A 163 5.35 -14.46 24.76
C PRO A 163 4.39 -14.14 23.61
N ALA A 164 4.31 -15.05 22.65
CA ALA A 164 3.30 -14.99 21.59
C ALA A 164 1.88 -15.00 22.20
N PRO A 165 0.89 -14.39 21.52
CA PRO A 165 -0.50 -14.44 21.97
C PRO A 165 -1.05 -15.86 21.93
N GLN A 166 -2.07 -16.12 22.75
CA GLN A 166 -2.84 -17.35 22.69
C GLN A 166 -3.87 -17.31 21.55
N GLN A 167 -4.35 -18.48 21.11
CA GLN A 167 -5.27 -18.58 19.97
C GLN A 167 -6.62 -17.89 20.24
N ASP A 168 -7.09 -17.91 21.49
CA ASP A 168 -8.31 -17.25 21.95
C ASP A 168 -8.15 -15.73 22.04
N GLU A 169 -6.97 -15.22 22.38
CA GLU A 169 -6.64 -13.79 22.34
C GLU A 169 -6.73 -13.24 20.91
N LEU A 170 -6.29 -14.03 19.91
CA LEU A 170 -6.42 -13.68 18.50
C LEU A 170 -7.88 -13.62 18.03
N ALA A 171 -8.74 -14.51 18.55
CA ALA A 171 -10.16 -14.54 18.21
C ALA A 171 -11.04 -13.58 19.03
N GLY A 172 -10.51 -12.99 20.12
CA GLY A 172 -11.32 -12.43 21.20
C GLY A 172 -11.39 -10.90 21.30
N SER A 173 -10.58 -10.13 20.56
CA SER A 173 -10.53 -8.66 20.69
C SER A 173 -11.09 -7.94 19.46
N ILE A 174 -11.71 -6.76 19.64
CA ILE A 174 -12.21 -5.95 18.51
C ILE A 174 -11.07 -5.57 17.56
N GLU A 175 -9.88 -5.32 18.09
CA GLU A 175 -8.69 -4.95 17.32
C GLU A 175 -8.18 -6.12 16.47
N THR A 176 -8.18 -7.35 17.00
CA THR A 176 -7.83 -8.55 16.24
C THR A 176 -8.94 -8.97 15.27
N LEU A 177 -10.19 -8.59 15.50
CA LEU A 177 -11.29 -8.85 14.55
C LEU A 177 -11.22 -8.00 13.26
N ILE A 178 -10.47 -6.90 13.26
CA ILE A 178 -10.37 -5.96 12.12
C ILE A 178 -8.99 -5.98 11.43
N HIS A 179 -8.06 -6.79 11.92
CA HIS A 179 -6.71 -6.93 11.41
C HIS A 179 -6.27 -8.41 11.39
N ASN A 180 -5.55 -8.82 10.35
CA ASN A 180 -4.91 -10.15 10.33
C ASN A 180 -3.51 -10.03 10.94
N SER A 181 -3.31 -10.62 12.12
CA SER A 181 -2.06 -10.56 12.87
C SER A 181 -1.02 -11.58 12.40
N THR A 182 -1.42 -12.54 11.56
CA THR A 182 -0.56 -13.59 10.98
C THR A 182 -0.16 -13.29 9.53
N ALA A 183 -0.31 -12.03 9.10
CA ALA A 183 -0.04 -11.61 7.72
C ALA A 183 1.33 -10.92 7.57
N ALA A 184 2.36 -11.39 8.28
CA ALA A 184 3.70 -10.81 8.17
C ALA A 184 4.28 -10.98 6.74
N ILE A 185 3.98 -12.11 6.09
CA ILE A 185 4.51 -12.39 4.75
C ILE A 185 4.06 -11.32 3.74
N ALA A 186 4.99 -10.89 2.88
CA ALA A 186 4.78 -9.89 1.82
C ALA A 186 4.49 -8.46 2.32
N SER A 187 5.46 -7.85 3.02
CA SER A 187 5.35 -6.51 3.59
C SER A 187 4.91 -5.46 2.57
N GLN A 188 3.63 -5.04 2.66
CA GLN A 188 3.11 -3.94 1.83
C GLN A 188 3.72 -2.59 2.24
N HIS A 189 4.16 -2.44 3.50
CA HIS A 189 4.90 -1.27 3.95
C HIS A 189 6.15 -1.05 3.10
N PHE A 190 7.00 -2.07 3.01
CA PHE A 190 8.21 -2.00 2.20
C PHE A 190 7.90 -1.92 0.70
N GLY A 191 6.91 -2.69 0.23
CA GLY A 191 6.45 -2.66 -1.16
C GLY A 191 6.00 -1.27 -1.64
N PHE A 192 5.15 -0.57 -0.89
CA PHE A 192 4.75 0.80 -1.21
C PHE A 192 5.95 1.76 -1.16
N ALA A 193 6.88 1.58 -0.22
CA ALA A 193 8.07 2.41 -0.15
C ALA A 193 8.95 2.29 -1.40
N VAL A 194 9.19 1.06 -1.85
CA VAL A 194 9.91 0.79 -3.11
C VAL A 194 9.13 1.33 -4.30
N PHE A 195 7.81 1.17 -4.33
CA PHE A 195 6.94 1.73 -5.37
C PHE A 195 7.05 3.25 -5.45
N ILE A 196 7.00 3.96 -4.32
CA ILE A 196 7.15 5.42 -4.26
C ILE A 196 8.51 5.84 -4.81
N ALA A 197 9.59 5.20 -4.37
CA ALA A 197 10.94 5.51 -4.81
C ALA A 197 11.13 5.24 -6.31
N ALA A 198 10.73 4.06 -6.79
CA ALA A 198 10.84 3.66 -8.18
C ALA A 198 9.96 4.53 -9.10
N ALA A 199 8.74 4.85 -8.68
CA ALA A 199 7.85 5.72 -9.43
C ALA A 199 8.38 7.16 -9.48
N SER A 200 8.98 7.67 -8.41
CA SER A 200 9.63 8.98 -8.38
C SER A 200 10.77 9.06 -9.41
N LEU A 201 11.65 8.06 -9.43
CA LEU A 201 12.73 7.95 -10.41
C LEU A 201 12.22 7.79 -11.85
N TRP A 202 11.16 7.01 -12.04
CA TRP A 202 10.56 6.83 -13.36
C TRP A 202 9.90 8.10 -13.91
N LEU A 203 9.32 8.93 -13.03
CA LEU A 203 8.69 10.19 -13.39
C LEU A 203 9.71 11.30 -13.63
N ALA A 204 10.76 11.37 -12.83
CA ALA A 204 11.74 12.45 -12.84
C ALA A 204 13.19 11.95 -12.63
N PRO A 205 13.77 11.20 -13.59
CA PRO A 205 15.06 10.52 -13.41
C PRO A 205 16.27 11.46 -13.23
N ARG A 206 16.12 12.74 -13.60
CA ARG A 206 17.16 13.78 -13.42
C ARG A 206 16.96 14.63 -12.18
N SER A 207 15.90 14.39 -11.39
CA SER A 207 15.60 15.18 -10.20
C SER A 207 16.33 14.63 -8.99
N ALA A 208 17.08 15.48 -8.29
CA ALA A 208 17.70 15.13 -7.01
C ALA A 208 16.66 14.68 -5.97
N PHE A 209 15.46 15.27 -6.00
CA PHE A 209 14.35 14.86 -5.13
C PHE A 209 13.87 13.44 -5.42
N ALA A 210 13.85 13.03 -6.69
CA ALA A 210 13.49 11.66 -7.05
C ALA A 210 14.52 10.63 -6.57
N TRP A 211 15.81 11.00 -6.58
CA TRP A 211 16.87 10.18 -6.00
C TRP A 211 16.80 10.14 -4.47
N ALA A 212 16.49 11.26 -3.82
CA ALA A 212 16.28 11.31 -2.37
C ALA A 212 15.14 10.38 -1.90
N ALA A 213 14.15 10.08 -2.77
CA ALA A 213 13.08 9.13 -2.45
C ALA A 213 13.59 7.70 -2.17
N LEU A 214 14.82 7.34 -2.57
CA LEU A 214 15.45 6.06 -2.21
C LEU A 214 15.73 5.93 -0.70
N ALA A 215 15.79 7.04 0.03
CA ALA A 215 15.90 7.00 1.49
C ALA A 215 14.63 6.45 2.16
N TYR A 216 13.48 6.52 1.49
CA TYR A 216 12.21 6.11 2.07
C TYR A 216 12.10 4.58 2.30
N PRO A 217 12.43 3.69 1.35
CA PRO A 217 12.55 2.26 1.62
C PRO A 217 13.51 1.92 2.77
N ALA A 218 14.65 2.61 2.87
CA ALA A 218 15.60 2.38 3.96
C ALA A 218 15.02 2.77 5.33
N LEU A 219 14.33 3.91 5.41
CA LEU A 219 13.61 4.31 6.62
C LEU A 219 12.53 3.28 6.99
N VAL A 220 11.72 2.87 6.02
CA VAL A 220 10.65 1.89 6.24
C VAL A 220 11.22 0.55 6.69
N PHE A 221 12.35 0.10 6.13
CA PHE A 221 13.06 -1.10 6.58
C PHE A 221 13.43 -1.03 8.05
N VAL A 222 14.09 0.05 8.47
CA VAL A 222 14.48 0.27 9.88
C VAL A 222 13.25 0.23 10.78
N VAL A 223 12.17 0.88 10.37
CA VAL A 223 10.92 0.92 11.13
C VAL A 223 10.30 -0.46 11.28
N ILE A 224 10.08 -1.19 10.18
CA ILE A 224 9.33 -2.46 10.24
C ILE A 224 10.13 -3.62 10.82
N VAL A 225 11.45 -3.67 10.58
CA VAL A 225 12.32 -4.69 11.14
C VAL A 225 12.64 -4.34 12.61
N GLY A 226 12.92 -3.07 12.90
CA GLY A 226 13.22 -2.61 14.25
C GLY A 226 12.04 -2.72 15.23
N THR A 227 10.81 -2.58 14.75
CA THR A 227 9.59 -2.82 15.54
C THR A 227 9.21 -4.31 15.62
N GLY A 228 9.95 -5.20 14.94
CA GLY A 228 9.65 -6.62 14.91
C GLY A 228 8.33 -6.95 14.19
N ASN A 229 7.91 -6.14 13.22
CA ASN A 229 6.69 -6.42 12.44
C ASN A 229 6.96 -7.25 11.19
N HIS A 230 8.18 -7.21 10.64
CA HIS A 230 8.53 -7.90 9.42
C HIS A 230 9.95 -8.48 9.45
N TYR A 231 10.12 -9.62 8.79
CA TYR A 231 11.42 -10.21 8.44
C TYR A 231 12.02 -9.52 7.20
N VAL A 232 13.31 -9.69 6.94
CA VAL A 232 13.94 -9.21 5.70
C VAL A 232 13.31 -9.85 4.47
N LEU A 233 12.96 -11.13 4.54
CA LEU A 233 12.33 -11.86 3.45
C LEU A 233 10.95 -11.27 3.10
N ASP A 234 10.22 -10.74 4.08
CA ASP A 234 8.94 -10.07 3.85
C ASP A 234 9.10 -8.84 2.96
N CYS A 235 10.23 -8.12 3.08
CA CYS A 235 10.57 -6.98 2.25
C CYS A 235 10.81 -7.38 0.80
N ILE A 236 11.47 -8.53 0.59
CA ILE A 236 11.71 -9.10 -0.75
C ILE A 236 10.38 -9.52 -1.37
N VAL A 237 9.57 -10.31 -0.66
CA VAL A 237 8.27 -10.76 -1.17
C VAL A 237 7.36 -9.57 -1.45
N GLY A 238 7.32 -8.58 -0.55
CA GLY A 238 6.59 -7.32 -0.72
C GLY A 238 7.04 -6.56 -1.97
N THR A 239 8.34 -6.48 -2.24
CA THR A 239 8.86 -5.85 -3.46
C THR A 239 8.41 -6.61 -4.72
N LEU A 240 8.45 -7.94 -4.69
CA LEU A 240 8.04 -8.78 -5.82
C LEU A 240 6.56 -8.58 -6.17
N THR A 241 5.69 -8.30 -5.19
CA THR A 241 4.27 -8.01 -5.50
C THR A 241 4.12 -6.79 -6.40
N PHE A 242 4.91 -5.73 -6.18
CA PHE A 242 4.93 -4.53 -7.02
C PHE A 242 5.58 -4.76 -8.37
N VAL A 243 6.63 -5.58 -8.43
CA VAL A 243 7.28 -5.95 -9.71
C VAL A 243 6.30 -6.70 -10.61
N LEU A 244 5.58 -7.68 -10.06
CA LEU A 244 4.54 -8.43 -10.78
C LEU A 244 3.41 -7.50 -11.24
N ALA A 245 2.96 -6.60 -10.37
CA ALA A 245 1.94 -5.61 -10.71
C ALA A 245 2.40 -4.63 -11.80
N ALA A 246 3.68 -4.21 -11.77
CA ALA A 246 4.29 -3.38 -12.81
C ALA A 246 4.33 -4.10 -14.17
N ALA A 247 4.62 -5.39 -14.19
CA ALA A 247 4.56 -6.21 -15.41
C ALA A 247 3.13 -6.28 -15.97
N VAL A 248 2.13 -6.52 -15.12
CA VAL A 248 0.71 -6.52 -15.53
C VAL A 248 0.30 -5.15 -16.06
N ALA A 249 0.62 -4.07 -15.34
CA ALA A 249 0.31 -2.71 -15.74
C ALA A 249 0.97 -2.36 -17.09
N ALA A 250 2.19 -2.83 -17.36
CA ALA A 250 2.84 -2.64 -18.65
C ALA A 250 2.06 -3.27 -19.82
N ARG A 251 1.45 -4.44 -19.62
CA ARG A 251 0.61 -5.11 -20.63
C ARG A 251 -0.76 -4.45 -20.82
N LEU A 252 -1.32 -3.85 -19.77
CA LEU A 252 -2.61 -3.15 -19.83
C LEU A 252 -2.49 -1.74 -20.43
N HIS A 253 -1.43 -1.02 -20.10
CA HIS A 253 -1.22 0.38 -20.49
C HIS A 253 -0.37 0.57 -21.75
N GLY A 254 0.47 -0.39 -22.11
CA GLY A 254 1.38 -0.26 -23.25
C GLY A 254 2.37 0.89 -23.08
N ARG A 255 2.83 1.48 -24.19
CA ARG A 255 3.67 2.69 -24.16
C ARG A 255 2.78 3.91 -23.85
N THR A 256 3.01 4.52 -22.70
CA THR A 256 2.40 5.82 -22.38
C THR A 256 3.07 6.87 -23.27
N GLN A 257 2.34 7.40 -24.26
CA GLN A 257 2.87 8.52 -25.03
C GLN A 257 2.82 9.79 -24.17
N PRO A 258 3.92 10.55 -24.05
CA PRO A 258 3.87 11.85 -23.41
C PRO A 258 2.98 12.76 -24.24
N ARG A 259 1.81 13.11 -23.73
CA ARG A 259 1.10 14.29 -24.23
C ARG A 259 1.73 15.49 -23.54
N ALA A 260 2.21 16.47 -24.32
CA ALA A 260 2.69 17.73 -23.78
C ALA A 260 1.50 18.48 -23.16
N ALA A 261 1.29 18.27 -21.86
CA ALA A 261 0.46 19.14 -21.03
C ALA A 261 1.38 20.15 -20.35
N ALA A 262 0.90 21.38 -20.17
CA ALA A 262 1.59 22.34 -19.32
C ALA A 262 1.74 21.73 -17.92
N ALA A 263 2.96 21.79 -17.36
CA ALA A 263 3.19 21.31 -16.00
C ALA A 263 2.29 22.12 -15.04
N PRO A 264 1.57 21.46 -14.11
CA PRO A 264 0.79 22.18 -13.12
C PRO A 264 1.74 23.02 -12.25
N PRO A 265 1.28 24.15 -11.71
CA PRO A 265 2.09 24.97 -10.83
C PRO A 265 2.47 24.19 -9.57
N THR A 266 3.74 24.25 -9.17
CA THR A 266 4.30 23.49 -8.02
C THR A 266 3.47 23.66 -6.75
N ARG A 267 2.96 24.88 -6.49
CA ARG A 267 2.09 25.16 -5.34
C ARG A 267 0.84 24.29 -5.29
N ALA A 268 0.24 24.00 -6.45
CA ALA A 268 -0.98 23.18 -6.52
C ALA A 268 -0.67 21.70 -6.29
N VAL A 269 0.47 21.22 -6.78
CA VAL A 269 0.95 19.86 -6.49
C VAL A 269 1.19 19.72 -4.99
N VAL A 270 1.95 20.65 -4.40
CA VAL A 270 2.29 20.62 -2.96
C VAL A 270 1.03 20.72 -2.10
N SER A 271 0.11 21.65 -2.38
CA SER A 271 -1.11 21.82 -1.57
C SER A 271 -2.01 20.58 -1.60
N VAL A 272 -2.21 19.98 -2.78
CA VAL A 272 -3.02 18.76 -2.93
C VAL A 272 -2.35 17.56 -2.26
N SER A 273 -1.04 17.43 -2.42
CA SER A 273 -0.27 16.33 -1.81
C SER A 273 -0.31 16.41 -0.28
N LEU A 274 -0.03 17.60 0.27
CA LEU A 274 -0.06 17.83 1.71
C LEU A 274 -1.48 17.66 2.26
N GLY A 275 -2.48 18.19 1.55
CA GLY A 275 -3.88 18.06 1.94
C GLY A 275 -4.32 16.61 2.09
N PHE A 276 -4.07 15.75 1.09
CA PHE A 276 -4.43 14.33 1.19
C PHE A 276 -3.56 13.55 2.18
N ALA A 277 -2.28 13.91 2.35
CA ALA A 277 -1.44 13.32 3.40
C ALA A 277 -1.99 13.64 4.80
N MET A 278 -2.40 14.89 5.04
CA MET A 278 -3.02 15.32 6.31
C MET A 278 -4.37 14.65 6.55
N VAL A 279 -5.22 14.53 5.51
CA VAL A 279 -6.49 13.79 5.62
C VAL A 279 -6.23 12.34 6.02
N ALA A 280 -5.30 11.68 5.34
CA ALA A 280 -4.92 10.30 5.64
C ALA A 280 -4.37 10.17 7.07
N TRP A 281 -3.49 11.08 7.49
CA TRP A 281 -2.90 11.07 8.84
C TRP A 281 -3.98 11.27 9.90
N GLY A 282 -4.81 12.30 9.74
CA GLY A 282 -5.91 12.57 10.65
C GLY A 282 -6.83 11.36 10.81
N LEU A 283 -7.19 10.69 9.72
CA LEU A 283 -8.04 9.49 9.77
C LEU A 283 -7.39 8.30 10.48
N VAL A 284 -6.11 7.99 10.20
CA VAL A 284 -5.44 6.84 10.84
C VAL A 284 -5.07 7.11 12.30
N SER A 285 -4.95 8.37 12.69
CA SER A 285 -4.65 8.77 14.07
C SER A 285 -5.91 8.95 14.95
N LEU A 286 -7.12 8.80 14.39
CA LEU A 286 -8.34 8.83 15.19
C LEU A 286 -8.46 7.57 16.06
N GLN A 287 -8.55 7.78 17.37
CA GLN A 287 -8.90 6.74 18.33
C GLN A 287 -10.41 6.54 18.31
N LEU A 288 -10.89 5.66 17.43
CA LEU A 288 -12.32 5.37 17.27
C LEU A 288 -12.89 4.44 18.35
N ILE A 289 -12.05 3.59 18.94
CA ILE A 289 -12.45 2.60 19.95
C ILE A 289 -12.47 3.20 21.36
N GLU A 290 -11.52 4.10 21.66
CA GLU A 290 -11.47 4.84 22.92
C GLU A 290 -11.52 6.36 22.69
N PRO A 291 -12.65 6.91 22.21
CA PRO A 291 -12.72 8.32 21.79
C PRO A 291 -12.72 9.33 22.95
N ARG A 292 -12.58 8.88 24.21
CA ARG A 292 -12.73 9.72 25.39
C ARG A 292 -11.46 10.53 25.63
N GLY A 293 -11.63 11.84 25.87
CA GLY A 293 -10.54 12.75 26.21
C GLY A 293 -10.06 13.61 25.04
N TRP A 294 -8.93 14.30 25.23
CA TRP A 294 -8.36 15.26 24.27
C TRP A 294 -7.51 14.60 23.17
N SER A 295 -7.39 13.26 23.16
CA SER A 295 -6.53 12.50 22.25
C SER A 295 -6.87 12.69 20.77
N ASN A 296 -8.15 12.92 20.44
CA ASN A 296 -8.61 13.12 19.08
C ASN A 296 -8.56 14.58 18.60
N VAL A 297 -8.21 15.57 19.44
CA VAL A 297 -8.24 16.98 19.03
C VAL A 297 -7.23 17.26 17.93
N VAL A 298 -5.98 16.82 18.09
CA VAL A 298 -4.93 17.02 17.06
C VAL A 298 -5.28 16.28 15.76
N PRO A 299 -5.65 14.99 15.76
CA PRO A 299 -6.12 14.29 14.55
C PRO A 299 -7.25 15.01 13.82
N VAL A 300 -8.26 15.50 14.54
CA VAL A 300 -9.40 16.23 13.94
C VAL A 300 -8.94 17.55 13.32
N LEU A 301 -8.09 18.33 13.99
CA LEU A 301 -7.58 19.58 13.46
C LEU A 301 -6.73 19.35 12.19
N VAL A 302 -5.88 18.32 12.18
CA VAL A 302 -5.08 17.97 11.01
C VAL A 302 -5.98 17.50 9.86
N LEU A 303 -7.01 16.68 10.14
CA LEU A 303 -7.99 16.25 9.15
C LEU A 303 -8.71 17.45 8.52
N LEU A 304 -9.23 18.37 9.33
CA LEU A 304 -9.93 19.57 8.85
C LEU A 304 -9.00 20.48 8.05
N GLY A 305 -7.76 20.68 8.51
CA GLY A 305 -6.74 21.43 7.77
C GLY A 305 -6.41 20.79 6.41
N GLY A 306 -6.35 19.46 6.36
CA GLY A 306 -6.15 18.69 5.12
C GLY A 306 -7.31 18.85 4.14
N ILE A 307 -8.55 18.74 4.62
CA ILE A 307 -9.77 18.98 3.80
C ILE A 307 -9.75 20.39 3.24
N ALA A 308 -9.46 21.39 4.07
CA ALA A 308 -9.35 22.77 3.63
C ALA A 308 -8.33 22.91 2.50
N ALA A 309 -7.09 22.40 2.69
CA ALA A 309 -6.02 22.47 1.69
C ALA A 309 -6.38 21.86 0.32
N VAL A 310 -7.25 20.83 0.30
CA VAL A 310 -7.73 20.21 -0.96
C VAL A 310 -8.85 21.05 -1.61
N VAL A 311 -9.74 21.65 -0.81
CA VAL A 311 -10.97 22.31 -1.28
C VAL A 311 -10.77 23.80 -1.63
N THR A 312 -10.10 24.59 -0.80
CA THR A 312 -10.03 26.06 -0.98
C THR A 312 -9.43 26.51 -2.31
N PRO A 313 -8.32 25.92 -2.83
CA PRO A 313 -7.76 26.35 -4.11
C PRO A 313 -8.72 26.22 -5.31
N ARG A 314 -9.79 25.44 -5.17
CA ARG A 314 -10.76 25.17 -6.24
C ARG A 314 -12.00 26.05 -6.18
N LEU A 315 -12.33 26.55 -4.99
CA LEU A 315 -13.38 27.55 -4.82
C LEU A 315 -12.92 28.90 -5.38
N SER A 316 -11.66 29.28 -5.13
CA SER A 316 -11.08 30.53 -5.65
C SER A 316 -10.82 30.54 -7.16
N ALA A 317 -10.83 29.38 -7.83
CA ALA A 317 -10.65 29.27 -9.27
C ALA A 317 -11.95 29.45 -10.09
N LYS A 318 -13.11 29.64 -9.42
CA LYS A 318 -14.43 29.72 -10.04
C LYS A 318 -15.02 31.14 -10.20
N GLU A 319 -14.27 32.21 -9.95
CA GLU A 319 -14.71 33.59 -10.26
C GLU A 319 -13.71 34.29 -11.18
N PRO A 320 -14.21 35.02 -12.20
CA PRO A 320 -15.03 36.20 -11.99
C PRO A 320 -16.46 36.04 -12.56
N LEU A 321 -17.45 36.39 -11.74
CA LEU A 321 -18.71 36.87 -12.27
C LEU A 321 -18.38 38.08 -13.15
N ALA A 322 -18.70 37.97 -14.44
CA ALA A 322 -18.69 39.11 -15.33
C ALA A 322 -19.64 40.15 -14.75
N GLU A 323 -19.10 41.28 -14.27
CA GLU A 323 -19.89 42.50 -14.15
C GLU A 323 -20.29 42.89 -15.57
N SER A 324 -21.51 42.51 -15.96
CA SER A 324 -22.18 43.15 -17.08
C SER A 324 -22.47 44.59 -16.68
N SER A 325 -21.76 45.49 -17.37
CA SER A 325 -22.07 46.89 -17.69
C SER A 325 -23.43 47.42 -17.28
#